data_AF-G2I7H3-F1
#
_entry.id   AF-G2I7H3-F1
#
_cell.length_a   1.000
_cell.length_b   1.000
_cell.length_c   1.000
_cell.angle_alpha   90.00
_cell.angle_beta   90.00
_cell.angle_gamma   90.00
#
_symmetry.space_group_name_H-M   'P 1'
#
loop_
_entity.id
_entity.type
_entity.pdbx_description
1 polymer ?
#
loop_
_entity_poly.entity_id
_entity_poly.type
_entity_poly.pdbx_seq_one_letter_code
_entity_poly.pdbx_strand_id
1 'polypeptide(L)'
;MIPNDWEDRHVLWVQASDLLACEEDPWIPSAILDLSWAERSILVIEKEVAEVLRPFQKKPPIERTSQAMDGLEKSSAFYECRALSKLWIMGLYEVCRVMIRDVELPAAKPLELLFDELDAVRMPFAKHEVRKIPLGKHEGGKRVLPHFPDLCIPLWGCELGWMVKDYKHDCVSPDAPAGTYANFYVSRRGFADEFLRISAPQV
;
A
#
# COMPACT_ATOMS: atom_id res chain seq x y z
N MET A 1 -15.18 -4.06 18.21
CA MET A 1 -15.19 -2.59 18.36
C MET A 1 -14.95 -2.00 16.98
N ILE A 2 -15.74 -1.02 16.55
CA ILE A 2 -15.48 -0.30 15.29
C ILE A 2 -14.43 0.77 15.58
N PRO A 3 -13.33 0.89 14.82
CA PRO A 3 -12.40 2.02 14.97
C PRO A 3 -13.10 3.32 14.59
N ASN A 4 -13.06 4.36 15.42
CA ASN A 4 -13.67 5.66 15.09
C ASN A 4 -13.14 6.21 13.75
N ASP A 5 -11.83 6.05 13.50
CA ASP A 5 -11.19 6.37 12.21
C ASP A 5 -11.85 5.68 11.01
N TRP A 6 -12.48 4.51 11.19
CA TRP A 6 -13.16 3.82 10.09
C TRP A 6 -14.50 4.45 9.76
N GLU A 7 -15.30 4.86 10.75
CA GLU A 7 -16.65 5.40 10.50
C GLU A 7 -16.57 6.69 9.67
N ASP A 8 -15.66 7.60 10.05
CA ASP A 8 -15.44 8.85 9.33
C ASP A 8 -14.95 8.60 7.89
N ARG A 9 -14.03 7.64 7.71
CA ARG A 9 -13.54 7.26 6.37
C ARG A 9 -14.61 6.55 5.55
N HIS A 10 -15.45 5.74 6.18
CA HIS A 10 -16.49 4.98 5.50
C HIS A 10 -17.47 5.92 4.79
N VAL A 11 -17.78 7.08 5.37
CA VAL A 11 -18.56 8.12 4.70
C VAL A 11 -17.90 8.58 3.40
N LEU A 12 -16.58 8.81 3.42
CA LEU A 12 -15.82 9.18 2.22
C LEU A 12 -15.79 8.04 1.19
N TRP A 13 -15.69 6.79 1.64
CA TRP A 13 -15.77 5.61 0.76
C TRP A 13 -17.13 5.50 0.06
N VAL A 14 -18.22 5.79 0.77
CA VAL A 14 -19.58 5.84 0.18
C VAL A 14 -19.66 6.95 -0.86
N GLN A 15 -19.16 8.16 -0.54
CA GLN A 15 -19.14 9.27 -1.50
C GLN A 15 -18.31 8.95 -2.75
N ALA A 16 -17.16 8.30 -2.58
CA ALA A 16 -16.32 7.84 -3.69
C ALA A 16 -17.02 6.78 -4.54
N SER A 17 -17.71 5.83 -3.90
CA SER A 17 -18.51 4.79 -4.56
C SER A 17 -19.62 5.41 -5.43
N ASP A 18 -20.32 6.43 -4.91
CA ASP A 18 -21.36 7.15 -5.63
C ASP A 18 -20.79 7.98 -6.79
N LEU A 19 -19.67 8.69 -6.57
CA LEU A 19 -19.04 9.52 -7.60
C LEU A 19 -18.50 8.69 -8.77
N LEU A 20 -17.94 7.52 -8.46
CA LEU A 20 -17.29 6.62 -9.43
C LEU A 20 -18.25 5.53 -9.94
N ALA A 21 -19.54 5.65 -9.64
CA ALA A 21 -20.56 4.76 -10.18
C ALA A 21 -20.62 4.87 -11.71
N CYS A 22 -20.78 3.72 -12.34
CA CYS A 22 -20.73 3.56 -13.79
C CYS A 22 -21.75 2.50 -14.20
N GLU A 23 -22.53 2.76 -15.24
CA GLU A 23 -23.55 1.82 -15.72
C GLU A 23 -22.92 0.65 -16.48
N GLU A 24 -21.78 0.89 -17.14
CA GLU A 24 -21.04 -0.09 -17.92
C GLU A 24 -20.38 -1.17 -17.06
N ASP A 25 -20.00 -0.84 -15.82
CA ASP A 25 -19.57 -1.82 -14.82
C ASP A 25 -20.19 -1.52 -13.43
N PRO A 26 -21.34 -2.13 -13.12
CA PRO A 26 -22.05 -1.88 -11.86
C PRO A 26 -21.33 -2.49 -10.65
N TRP A 27 -20.22 -3.22 -10.84
CA TRP A 27 -19.46 -3.79 -9.74
C TRP A 27 -18.46 -2.79 -9.13
N ILE A 28 -18.12 -1.71 -9.84
CA ILE A 28 -17.18 -0.68 -9.34
C ILE A 28 -17.63 -0.12 -7.97
N PRO A 29 -18.88 0.34 -7.78
CA PRO A 29 -19.36 0.81 -6.47
C PRO A 29 -19.20 -0.24 -5.36
N SER A 30 -19.57 -1.50 -5.65
CA SER A 30 -19.47 -2.60 -4.68
C SER A 30 -18.02 -2.87 -4.31
N ALA A 31 -17.11 -2.90 -5.28
CA ALA A 31 -15.69 -3.16 -5.03
C ALA A 31 -15.03 -2.06 -4.20
N ILE A 32 -15.41 -0.79 -4.41
CA ILE A 32 -14.99 0.35 -3.58
C ILE A 32 -15.46 0.16 -2.13
N LEU A 33 -16.72 -0.23 -1.93
CA LEU A 33 -17.26 -0.46 -0.59
C LEU A 33 -16.64 -1.69 0.08
N ASP A 34 -16.34 -2.76 -0.67
CA ASP A 34 -15.64 -3.93 -0.15
C ASP A 34 -14.25 -3.57 0.39
N LEU A 35 -13.53 -2.65 -0.27
CA LEU A 35 -12.26 -2.10 0.25
C LEU A 35 -12.47 -1.34 1.56
N SER A 36 -13.55 -0.57 1.68
CA SER A 36 -13.91 0.11 2.93
C SER A 36 -14.18 -0.89 4.07
N TRP A 37 -14.94 -1.95 3.81
CA TRP A 37 -15.21 -2.99 4.80
C TRP A 37 -13.96 -3.79 5.18
N ALA A 38 -13.08 -4.07 4.21
CA ALA A 38 -11.80 -4.71 4.47
C ALA A 38 -10.89 -3.83 5.34
N GLU A 39 -10.89 -2.51 5.11
CA GLU A 39 -10.12 -1.55 5.92
C GLU A 39 -10.49 -1.64 7.41
N ARG A 40 -11.77 -1.86 7.75
CA ARG A 40 -12.22 -2.03 9.13
C ARG A 40 -11.46 -3.14 9.87
N SER A 41 -11.33 -4.30 9.24
CA SER A 41 -10.64 -5.46 9.83
C SER A 41 -9.14 -5.20 9.95
N ILE A 42 -8.55 -4.56 8.95
CA ILE A 42 -7.12 -4.22 8.94
C ILE A 42 -6.80 -3.23 10.07
N LEU A 43 -7.62 -2.20 10.29
CA LEU A 43 -7.41 -1.21 11.35
C LEU A 43 -7.42 -1.83 12.76
N VAL A 44 -8.23 -2.88 12.98
CA VAL A 44 -8.23 -3.61 14.25
C VAL A 44 -6.88 -4.32 14.47
N ILE A 45 -6.37 -4.99 13.43
CA ILE A 45 -5.09 -5.71 13.50
C ILE A 45 -3.91 -4.72 13.57
N GLU A 46 -3.97 -3.60 12.85
CA GLU A 46 -2.98 -2.50 12.96
C GLU A 46 -2.86 -2.01 14.41
N LYS A 47 -3.99 -1.90 15.13
CA LYS A 47 -3.98 -1.55 16.56
C LYS A 47 -3.27 -2.62 17.40
N GLU A 48 -3.53 -3.91 17.16
CA GLU A 48 -2.83 -4.99 17.87
C GLU A 48 -1.32 -4.99 17.61
N VAL A 49 -0.92 -4.73 16.35
CA VAL A 49 0.49 -4.57 15.99
C VAL A 49 1.11 -3.37 16.71
N ALA A 50 0.38 -2.26 16.82
CA ALA A 50 0.83 -1.09 17.57
C ALA A 50 1.03 -1.39 19.06
N GLU A 51 0.17 -2.20 19.67
CA GLU A 51 0.30 -2.61 21.07
C GLU A 51 1.58 -3.43 21.31
N VAL A 52 1.91 -4.36 20.41
CA VAL A 52 3.16 -5.15 20.47
C VAL A 52 4.39 -4.25 20.46
N LEU A 53 4.28 -3.10 19.80
CA LEU A 53 5.37 -2.18 19.57
C LEU A 53 5.47 -1.05 20.59
N ARG A 54 4.39 -0.77 21.32
CA ARG A 54 4.33 0.26 22.35
C ARG A 54 5.52 0.21 23.33
N PRO A 55 6.00 -0.95 23.82
CA PRO A 55 7.15 -0.99 24.73
C PRO A 55 8.46 -0.45 24.13
N PHE A 56 8.59 -0.49 22.80
CA PHE A 56 9.76 -0.04 22.06
C PHE A 56 9.61 1.41 21.55
N GLN A 57 8.41 2.00 21.67
CA GLN A 57 8.08 3.32 21.17
C GLN A 57 8.36 4.39 22.23
N LYS A 58 9.61 4.88 22.30
CA LYS A 58 9.98 6.01 23.17
C LYS A 58 9.64 7.38 22.56
N LYS A 59 9.72 7.50 21.22
CA LYS A 59 9.28 8.65 20.40
C LYS A 59 8.85 8.14 19.01
N PRO A 60 7.83 8.73 18.36
CA PRO A 60 7.57 8.50 16.93
C PRO A 60 8.65 9.19 16.08
N PRO A 61 9.08 8.61 14.94
CA PRO A 61 8.79 7.25 14.45
C PRO A 61 9.57 6.16 15.22
N ILE A 62 9.07 4.91 15.22
CA ILE A 62 9.78 3.78 15.85
C ILE A 62 11.06 3.51 15.07
N GLU A 63 12.21 3.82 15.68
CA GLU A 63 13.51 3.46 15.15
C GLU A 63 13.62 1.94 15.00
N ARG A 64 14.23 1.48 13.90
CA ARG A 64 14.56 0.07 13.66
C ARG A 64 15.57 -0.44 14.70
N THR A 65 15.09 -0.74 15.90
CA THR A 65 15.88 -1.45 16.91
C THR A 65 15.74 -2.94 16.69
N SER A 66 16.82 -3.70 16.88
CA SER A 66 16.80 -5.17 16.78
C SER A 66 15.75 -5.81 17.70
N GLN A 67 15.50 -5.19 18.86
CA GLN A 67 14.50 -5.66 19.82
C GLN A 67 13.05 -5.47 19.34
N ALA A 68 12.73 -4.33 18.69
CA ALA A 68 11.41 -4.11 18.11
C ALA A 68 11.14 -5.07 16.93
N MET A 69 12.16 -5.38 16.13
CA MET A 69 12.08 -6.38 15.06
C MET A 69 11.79 -7.77 15.60
N ASP A 70 12.53 -8.20 16.62
CA ASP A 70 12.35 -9.51 17.26
C ASP A 70 10.95 -9.66 17.89
N GLY A 71 10.37 -8.56 18.40
CA GLY A 71 9.00 -8.52 18.90
C GLY A 71 7.95 -8.64 17.79
N LEU A 72 8.16 -7.94 16.66
CA LEU A 72 7.26 -7.97 15.50
C LEU A 72 7.24 -9.34 14.80
N GLU A 73 8.41 -9.93 14.57
CA GLU A 73 8.55 -11.22 13.89
C GLU A 73 7.97 -12.40 14.70
N LYS A 74 7.75 -12.22 16.00
CA LYS A 74 7.06 -13.20 16.86
C LYS A 74 5.55 -12.99 16.93
N SER A 75 5.02 -11.91 16.35
CA SER A 75 3.60 -11.57 16.37
C SER A 75 2.89 -12.10 15.12
N SER A 76 1.90 -12.97 15.31
CA SER A 76 1.03 -13.42 14.21
C SER A 76 0.23 -12.27 13.59
N ALA A 77 -0.23 -11.33 14.42
CA ALA A 77 -0.97 -10.13 14.00
C ALA A 77 -0.15 -9.28 13.02
N PHE A 78 1.17 -9.20 13.20
CA PHE A 78 2.04 -8.48 12.28
C PHE A 78 2.07 -9.11 10.88
N TYR A 79 2.20 -10.43 10.79
CA TYR A 79 2.16 -11.13 9.50
C TYR A 79 0.79 -11.04 8.82
N GLU A 80 -0.28 -11.14 9.61
CA GLU A 80 -1.65 -11.01 9.12
C GLU A 80 -1.91 -9.59 8.59
N CYS A 81 -1.57 -8.57 9.37
CA CYS A 81 -1.65 -7.17 8.95
C CYS A 81 -0.88 -6.93 7.65
N ARG A 82 0.34 -7.46 7.54
CA ARG A 82 1.17 -7.34 6.33
C ARG A 82 0.53 -8.02 5.13
N ALA A 83 -0.08 -9.19 5.31
CA ALA A 83 -0.73 -9.91 4.21
C ALA A 83 -1.99 -9.18 3.75
N LEU A 84 -2.85 -8.78 4.68
CA LEU A 84 -4.10 -8.10 4.38
C LEU A 84 -3.88 -6.72 3.75
N SER A 85 -2.93 -5.93 4.25
CA SER A 85 -2.62 -4.63 3.63
C SER A 85 -2.11 -4.76 2.19
N LYS A 86 -1.36 -5.83 1.87
CA LYS A 86 -0.97 -6.12 0.47
C LYS A 86 -2.17 -6.48 -0.40
N LEU A 87 -3.04 -7.36 0.09
CA LEU A 87 -4.25 -7.74 -0.65
C LEU A 87 -5.17 -6.54 -0.87
N TRP A 88 -5.27 -5.66 0.13
CA TRP A 88 -6.02 -4.42 0.04
C TRP A 88 -5.45 -3.49 -1.04
N ILE A 89 -4.13 -3.27 -1.07
CA ILE A 89 -3.45 -2.47 -2.11
C ILE A 89 -3.69 -3.07 -3.50
N MET A 90 -3.61 -4.41 -3.63
CA MET A 90 -3.92 -5.10 -4.88
C MET A 90 -5.39 -4.92 -5.28
N GLY A 91 -6.32 -4.93 -4.33
CA GLY A 91 -7.73 -4.67 -4.59
C GLY A 91 -7.98 -3.25 -5.10
N LEU A 92 -7.36 -2.25 -4.46
CA LEU A 92 -7.43 -0.86 -4.91
C LEU A 92 -6.83 -0.68 -6.31
N TYR A 93 -5.69 -1.32 -6.59
CA TYR A 93 -5.10 -1.36 -7.92
C TYR A 93 -6.10 -1.90 -8.95
N GLU A 94 -6.75 -3.03 -8.69
CA GLU A 94 -7.70 -3.63 -9.66
C GLU A 94 -8.91 -2.73 -9.89
N VAL A 95 -9.45 -2.11 -8.84
CA VAL A 95 -10.55 -1.12 -8.96
C VAL A 95 -10.13 0.04 -9.86
N CYS A 96 -8.96 0.63 -9.61
CA CYS A 96 -8.42 1.71 -10.46
C CYS A 96 -8.14 1.24 -11.89
N ARG A 97 -7.60 0.02 -12.08
CA ARG A 97 -7.33 -0.57 -13.40
C ARG A 97 -8.60 -0.69 -14.21
N VAL A 98 -9.67 -1.23 -13.63
CA VAL A 98 -10.97 -1.36 -14.31
C VAL A 98 -11.48 0.02 -14.70
N MET A 99 -11.54 0.97 -13.75
CA MET A 99 -12.05 2.31 -14.02
C MET A 99 -11.25 3.07 -15.10
N ILE A 100 -9.91 2.99 -15.06
CA ILE A 100 -9.03 3.83 -15.89
C ILE A 100 -8.69 3.16 -17.23
N ARG A 101 -8.51 1.84 -17.26
CA ARG A 101 -8.01 1.11 -18.44
C ARG A 101 -9.07 0.29 -19.17
N ASP A 102 -10.03 -0.28 -18.44
CA ASP A 102 -11.03 -1.16 -19.06
C ASP A 102 -12.27 -0.36 -19.47
N VAL A 103 -12.79 0.45 -18.55
CA VAL A 103 -14.01 1.24 -18.73
C VAL A 103 -13.70 2.66 -19.23
N GLU A 104 -12.49 3.17 -18.96
CA GLU A 104 -12.07 4.54 -19.29
C GLU A 104 -13.01 5.62 -18.72
N LEU A 105 -13.45 5.43 -17.46
CA LEU A 105 -14.40 6.29 -16.77
C LEU A 105 -13.84 7.73 -16.63
N PRO A 106 -14.47 8.77 -17.23
CA PRO A 106 -13.93 10.13 -17.17
C PRO A 106 -13.79 10.68 -15.74
N ALA A 107 -14.69 10.29 -14.82
CA ALA A 107 -14.62 10.67 -13.41
C ALA A 107 -13.41 10.09 -12.68
N ALA A 108 -12.84 8.98 -13.17
CA ALA A 108 -11.65 8.35 -12.60
C ALA A 108 -10.34 8.94 -13.13
N LYS A 109 -10.37 9.82 -14.13
CA LYS A 109 -9.17 10.44 -14.71
C LYS A 109 -8.23 11.09 -13.67
N PRO A 110 -8.73 11.80 -12.63
CA PRO A 110 -7.87 12.35 -11.59
C PRO A 110 -7.07 11.30 -10.79
N LEU A 111 -7.45 10.01 -10.85
CA LEU A 111 -6.78 8.91 -10.17
C LEU A 111 -5.60 8.33 -10.98
N GLU A 112 -5.30 8.82 -12.18
CA GLU A 112 -4.23 8.30 -13.05
C GLU A 112 -2.86 8.26 -12.34
N LEU A 113 -2.49 9.32 -11.62
CA LEU A 113 -1.22 9.37 -10.88
C LEU A 113 -1.17 8.34 -9.75
N LEU A 114 -2.26 8.22 -9.00
CA LEU A 114 -2.40 7.20 -7.95
C LEU A 114 -2.35 5.79 -8.54
N PHE A 115 -2.95 5.57 -9.71
CA PHE A 115 -2.89 4.30 -10.41
C PHE A 115 -1.47 3.94 -10.84
N ASP A 116 -0.70 4.89 -11.36
CA ASP A 116 0.70 4.67 -11.73
C ASP A 116 1.56 4.29 -10.51
N GLU A 117 1.31 4.91 -9.34
CA GLU A 117 1.96 4.51 -8.09
C GLU A 117 1.56 3.08 -7.69
N LEU A 118 0.26 2.77 -7.68
CA LEU A 118 -0.25 1.43 -7.35
C LEU A 118 0.32 0.35 -8.29
N ASP A 119 0.47 0.65 -9.57
CA ASP A 119 1.09 -0.23 -10.58
C ASP A 119 2.55 -0.54 -10.21
N ALA A 120 3.33 0.49 -9.86
CA ALA A 120 4.71 0.32 -9.40
C ALA A 120 4.81 -0.54 -8.12
N VAL A 121 3.87 -0.38 -7.18
CA VAL A 121 3.84 -1.14 -5.93
C VAL A 121 3.39 -2.59 -6.12
N ARG A 122 2.45 -2.84 -7.02
CA ARG A 122 1.93 -4.18 -7.32
C ARG A 122 3.01 -5.11 -7.85
N MET A 123 3.89 -4.61 -8.71
CA MET A 123 4.87 -5.42 -9.46
C MET A 123 5.71 -6.31 -8.53
N PRO A 124 6.28 -5.81 -7.43
CA PRO A 124 6.96 -6.67 -6.47
C PRO A 124 6.08 -7.60 -5.62
N PHE A 125 4.80 -7.31 -5.46
CA PHE A 125 3.85 -8.16 -4.73
C PHE A 125 3.37 -9.34 -5.58
N ALA A 126 3.27 -9.14 -6.90
CA ALA A 126 2.97 -10.18 -7.89
C ALA A 126 4.21 -11.05 -8.15
N LYS A 127 4.43 -12.06 -7.30
CA LYS A 127 5.54 -13.04 -7.32
C LYS A 127 5.92 -13.70 -8.68
N HIS A 128 5.20 -13.46 -9.76
CA HIS A 128 5.38 -14.17 -11.03
C HIS A 128 6.39 -13.56 -12.01
N GLU A 129 6.71 -12.26 -11.90
CA GLU A 129 7.64 -11.62 -12.86
C GLU A 129 9.10 -11.62 -12.41
N VAL A 130 9.36 -11.86 -11.11
CA VAL A 130 10.70 -11.85 -10.52
C VAL A 130 11.51 -13.12 -10.82
N ARG A 131 10.89 -14.16 -11.41
CA ARG A 131 11.58 -15.44 -11.73
C ARG A 131 12.43 -15.41 -13.01
N LYS A 132 12.47 -14.31 -13.77
CA LYS A 132 13.21 -14.25 -15.05
C LYS A 132 14.60 -13.64 -14.97
N ILE A 133 15.17 -13.42 -13.79
CA ILE A 133 16.62 -13.25 -13.66
C ILE A 133 17.18 -14.55 -13.08
N PRO A 134 17.99 -15.31 -13.85
CA PRO A 134 18.67 -16.47 -13.30
C PRO A 134 19.51 -16.01 -12.12
N LEU A 135 19.22 -16.57 -10.94
CA LEU A 135 20.13 -16.58 -9.79
C LEU A 135 21.47 -17.16 -10.28
N GLY A 136 22.41 -16.29 -10.70
CA GLY A 136 23.74 -16.72 -11.11
C GLY A 136 24.41 -16.00 -12.28
N LYS A 137 23.78 -15.05 -12.98
CA LYS A 137 24.53 -14.22 -13.94
C LYS A 137 24.98 -12.91 -13.31
N HIS A 138 26.24 -12.92 -12.87
CA HIS A 138 27.03 -11.74 -12.55
C HIS A 138 27.29 -10.95 -13.84
N GLU A 139 26.63 -9.81 -14.03
CA GLU A 139 27.22 -8.73 -14.81
C GLU A 139 27.95 -7.79 -13.83
N GLY A 140 29.29 -7.79 -13.89
CA GLY A 140 30.10 -6.77 -13.21
C GLY A 140 30.24 -6.88 -11.69
N GLY A 141 30.08 -8.05 -11.07
CA GLY A 141 30.45 -8.26 -9.66
C GLY A 141 29.52 -7.61 -8.61
N LYS A 142 28.43 -6.96 -9.01
CA LYS A 142 27.40 -6.47 -8.09
C LYS A 142 26.32 -7.53 -7.86
N ARG A 143 25.98 -7.81 -6.59
CA ARG A 143 24.82 -8.64 -6.23
C ARG A 143 23.56 -7.93 -6.74
N VAL A 144 22.84 -8.55 -7.67
CA VAL A 144 21.48 -8.13 -8.04
C VAL A 144 20.60 -8.45 -6.83
N LEU A 145 20.19 -7.41 -6.09
CA LEU A 145 19.31 -7.55 -4.95
C LEU A 145 17.93 -8.05 -5.44
N PRO A 146 17.26 -8.95 -4.69
CA PRO A 146 15.91 -9.39 -5.00
C PRO A 146 14.97 -8.20 -5.22
N HIS A 147 14.09 -8.27 -6.24
CA HIS A 147 13.12 -7.23 -6.62
C HIS A 147 11.96 -7.05 -5.63
N PHE A 148 12.17 -7.32 -4.34
CA PHE A 148 11.15 -7.17 -3.32
C PHE A 148 11.21 -5.77 -2.70
N PRO A 149 10.08 -5.12 -2.39
CA PRO A 149 10.06 -3.97 -1.52
C PRO A 149 10.61 -4.44 -0.20
N ASP A 150 11.71 -3.83 0.20
CA ASP A 150 12.20 -3.98 1.55
C ASP A 150 11.11 -3.45 2.46
N LEU A 151 10.69 -4.27 3.42
CA LEU A 151 9.79 -3.83 4.47
C LEU A 151 10.46 -2.64 5.16
N CYS A 152 9.96 -1.44 4.94
CA CYS A 152 10.50 -0.26 5.59
C CYS A 152 9.67 0.09 6.80
N ILE A 153 10.23 -0.33 7.93
CA ILE A 153 10.04 0.31 9.20
C ILE A 153 10.91 1.59 9.13
N PRO A 154 10.34 2.77 9.40
CA PRO A 154 9.44 2.99 10.51
C PRO A 154 7.98 2.67 10.22
N LEU A 155 7.34 2.07 11.22
CA LEU A 155 5.92 2.31 11.42
C LEU A 155 5.81 3.77 11.82
N TRP A 156 5.24 4.58 10.93
CA TRP A 156 4.83 5.93 11.31
C TRP A 156 3.66 5.77 12.28
N GLY A 157 3.97 5.76 13.58
CA GLY A 157 3.04 5.37 14.63
C GLY A 157 2.77 3.85 14.64
N CYS A 158 1.81 3.41 13.82
CA CYS A 158 1.27 2.05 13.77
C CYS A 158 1.08 1.49 12.35
N GLU A 159 1.42 2.28 11.32
CA GLU A 159 1.10 1.96 9.94
C GLU A 159 2.20 1.17 9.24
N LEU A 160 1.83 0.04 8.62
CA LEU A 160 2.73 -0.72 7.76
C LEU A 160 2.96 0.00 6.44
N GLY A 161 4.24 0.23 6.12
CA GLY A 161 4.66 0.76 4.83
C GLY A 161 5.79 -0.03 4.18
N TRP A 162 6.03 0.32 2.92
CA TRP A 162 6.99 -0.33 2.03
C TRP A 162 7.83 0.75 1.37
N MET A 163 9.13 0.49 1.21
CA MET A 163 9.90 1.26 0.24
C MET A 163 9.76 0.59 -1.12
N VAL A 164 9.25 1.35 -2.07
CA VAL A 164 9.07 0.94 -3.45
C VAL A 164 10.21 1.53 -4.25
N LYS A 165 10.85 0.69 -5.04
CA LYS A 165 11.86 1.11 -6.00
C LYS A 165 11.17 1.20 -7.36
N ASP A 166 10.98 2.41 -7.88
CA ASP A 166 10.44 2.58 -9.23
C ASP A 166 11.57 2.36 -10.25
N TYR A 167 11.55 1.17 -10.85
CA TYR A 167 12.53 0.76 -11.83
C TYR A 167 12.23 1.26 -13.24
N LYS A 168 11.12 1.99 -13.50
CA LYS A 168 10.94 2.72 -14.77
C LYS A 168 12.02 3.79 -14.97
N HIS A 169 12.78 4.10 -13.91
CA HIS A 169 13.97 4.95 -13.94
C HIS A 169 15.22 4.07 -13.82
N ASP A 170 15.67 3.51 -14.95
CA ASP A 170 16.74 2.49 -15.10
C ASP A 170 18.14 2.85 -14.52
N CYS A 171 18.32 3.99 -13.84
CA CYS A 171 19.64 4.50 -13.45
C CYS A 171 19.69 5.08 -12.03
N VAL A 172 19.10 4.40 -11.04
CA VAL A 172 19.15 4.87 -9.66
C VAL A 172 20.13 4.08 -8.81
N SER A 173 21.07 4.79 -8.19
CA SER A 173 22.06 4.24 -7.28
C SER A 173 21.38 3.49 -6.12
N PRO A 174 21.91 2.33 -5.68
CA PRO A 174 21.45 1.66 -4.46
C PRO A 174 21.51 2.55 -3.21
N ASP A 175 22.37 3.58 -3.24
CA ASP A 175 22.59 4.53 -2.15
C ASP A 175 21.73 5.81 -2.30
N ALA A 176 20.80 5.85 -3.26
CA ALA A 176 19.95 7.01 -3.44
C ALA A 176 19.06 7.23 -2.19
N PRO A 177 18.89 8.48 -1.73
CA PRO A 177 18.05 8.78 -0.57
C PRO A 177 16.61 8.30 -0.77
N ALA A 178 15.99 7.86 0.33
CA ALA A 178 14.55 7.66 0.38
C ALA A 178 13.83 8.98 0.07
N GLY A 179 12.82 8.96 -0.81
CA GLY A 179 12.08 10.13 -1.28
C GLY A 179 12.53 10.68 -2.65
N THR A 180 13.42 9.98 -3.35
CA THR A 180 13.66 10.23 -4.78
C THR A 180 12.54 9.56 -5.60
N TYR A 181 12.19 10.06 -6.79
CA TYR A 181 11.12 9.46 -7.63
C TYR A 181 11.30 7.95 -7.84
N ALA A 182 12.53 7.46 -7.78
CA ALA A 182 12.87 6.05 -7.91
C ALA A 182 12.86 5.24 -6.61
N ASN A 183 12.74 5.87 -5.43
CA ASN A 183 12.65 5.21 -4.12
C ASN A 183 11.65 5.97 -3.24
N PHE A 184 10.40 5.55 -3.19
CA PHE A 184 9.37 6.23 -2.41
C PHE A 184 8.74 5.31 -1.35
N TYR A 185 8.29 5.93 -0.25
CA TYR A 185 7.58 5.24 0.81
C TYR A 185 6.10 5.23 0.48
N VAL A 186 5.50 4.05 0.57
CA VAL A 186 4.06 3.88 0.42
C VAL A 186 3.52 3.15 1.62
N SER A 187 2.24 3.37 1.87
CA SER A 187 1.54 2.70 2.93
C SER A 187 0.05 2.60 2.57
N ARG A 188 -0.62 1.62 3.14
CA ARG A 188 -2.02 1.34 2.80
C ARG A 188 -2.93 2.53 3.17
N ARG A 189 -2.72 3.18 4.33
CA ARG A 189 -3.49 4.37 4.72
C ARG A 189 -3.18 5.52 3.78
N GLY A 190 -1.92 5.71 3.39
CA GLY A 190 -1.52 6.72 2.41
C GLY A 190 -2.27 6.59 1.08
N PHE A 191 -2.35 5.37 0.53
CA PHE A 191 -3.14 5.12 -0.68
C PHE A 191 -4.63 5.32 -0.49
N ALA A 192 -5.18 4.89 0.64
CA ALA A 192 -6.58 5.10 0.96
C ALA A 192 -6.91 6.59 1.13
N ASP A 193 -6.04 7.36 1.78
CA ASP A 193 -6.18 8.81 1.96
C ASP A 193 -6.15 9.54 0.63
N GLU A 194 -5.19 9.21 -0.22
CA GLU A 194 -5.06 9.83 -1.53
C GLU A 194 -6.24 9.49 -2.44
N PHE A 195 -6.66 8.22 -2.46
CA PHE A 195 -7.86 7.80 -3.19
C PHE A 195 -9.08 8.60 -2.75
N LEU A 196 -9.36 8.63 -1.44
CA LEU A 196 -10.52 9.32 -0.89
C LEU A 196 -10.44 10.84 -1.09
N ARG A 197 -9.25 11.44 -0.96
CA ARG A 197 -9.06 12.88 -1.21
C ARG A 197 -9.40 13.26 -2.65
N ILE A 198 -9.10 12.39 -3.61
CA ILE A 198 -9.36 12.61 -5.03
C ILE A 198 -10.84 12.30 -5.37
N SER A 199 -11.39 11.24 -4.79
CA SER A 199 -12.68 10.65 -5.20
C SER A 199 -13.86 10.99 -4.28
N ALA A 200 -13.64 11.62 -3.12
CA ALA A 200 -14.68 12.11 -2.23
C ALA A 200 -14.58 13.65 -2.12
N PRO A 201 -15.46 14.41 -2.79
CA PRO A 201 -15.42 15.86 -2.73
C PRO A 201 -15.64 16.33 -1.29
N GLN A 202 -14.72 17.14 -0.77
CA GLN A 202 -14.91 17.81 0.52
C GLN A 202 -15.95 18.92 0.35
N VAL A 203 -17.11 18.75 1.00
CA VAL A 203 -18.18 19.75 1.06
C VAL A 203 -17.82 20.85 2.05
#